data_AF-A0A940TQB6-F1
#
_entry.id   AF-A0A940TQB6-F1
#
_cell.length_a   1.000
_cell.length_b   1.000
_cell.length_c   1.000
_cell.angle_alpha   90.00
_cell.angle_beta   90.00
_cell.angle_gamma   90.00
#
_symmetry.space_group_name_H-M   'P 1'
#
loop_
_entity.id
_entity.type
_entity.pdbx_description
1 polymer ?
#
loop_
_entity_poly.entity_id
_entity_poly.type
_entity_poly.pdbx_seq_one_letter_code
_entity_poly.pdbx_strand_id
1 'polypeptide(L)'
;MKLRLLGILVLINILIIPLAYAGEEPQVEFFSPQGTVKTVRQVSVRFSEQMVPFGDPSGLIEPFDIVCSEKGTSRWADGKNWVFDFDKDLPAGIRCEFKLKSELKTLSGKEMAGQKVFSFSTGGPSIRASTPYEGSRWLDEEQIFILTLDAEPIIESVIQNVF
;
A
#
# COMPACT_ATOMS: atom_id res chain seq x y z
N MET A 1 30.05 49.06 67.09
CA MET A 1 30.22 47.61 67.30
C MET A 1 29.76 46.90 66.03
N LYS A 2 30.66 46.19 65.34
CA LYS A 2 30.43 45.55 64.03
C LYS A 2 29.46 44.36 64.17
N LEU A 3 28.53 44.18 63.23
CA LEU A 3 28.06 42.84 62.86
C LEU A 3 27.69 42.80 61.37
N ARG A 4 28.33 41.85 60.67
CA ARG A 4 28.19 41.50 59.24
C ARG A 4 27.20 40.32 59.08
N LEU A 5 26.96 39.93 57.82
CA LEU A 5 26.29 38.72 57.27
C LEU A 5 24.84 38.96 56.84
N LEU A 6 24.35 38.50 55.68
CA LEU A 6 24.96 37.86 54.51
C LEU A 6 23.85 37.87 53.43
N GLY A 7 24.18 38.23 52.20
CA GLY A 7 23.22 38.23 51.09
C GLY A 7 22.84 36.82 50.66
N ILE A 8 21.57 36.62 50.33
CA ILE A 8 21.11 35.48 49.55
C ILE A 8 20.18 36.04 48.45
N LEU A 9 20.78 36.37 47.31
CA LEU A 9 20.06 36.68 46.07
C LEU A 9 19.86 35.33 45.36
N VAL A 10 18.69 34.70 45.54
CA VAL A 10 18.34 33.45 44.86
C VAL A 10 18.00 33.76 43.40
N LEU A 11 18.95 33.56 42.49
CA LEU A 11 18.75 33.58 41.04
C LEU A 11 18.05 32.30 40.60
N ILE A 12 16.74 32.37 40.40
CA ILE A 12 15.94 31.35 39.73
C ILE A 12 16.28 31.40 38.23
N ASN A 13 17.14 30.48 37.77
CA ASN A 13 17.32 30.20 36.35
C ASN A 13 16.24 29.20 35.91
N ILE A 14 15.16 29.70 35.30
CA ILE A 14 14.19 28.88 34.58
C ILE A 14 14.87 28.42 33.29
N LEU A 15 15.23 27.13 33.24
CA LEU A 15 15.72 26.45 32.05
C LEU A 15 14.51 26.23 31.12
N ILE A 16 14.31 27.12 30.14
CA ILE A 16 13.31 26.93 29.09
C ILE A 16 13.85 25.82 28.18
N ILE A 17 13.38 24.59 28.36
CA ILE A 17 13.64 23.50 27.41
C ILE A 17 12.72 23.76 26.22
N PRO A 18 13.23 24.12 25.02
CA PRO A 18 12.37 24.17 23.85
C PRO A 18 11.87 22.75 23.59
N LEU A 19 10.55 22.55 23.70
CA LEU A 19 9.89 21.39 23.08
C LEU A 19 10.10 21.55 21.57
N ALA A 20 11.15 20.91 21.05
CA ALA A 20 11.27 20.67 19.62
C ALA A 20 10.13 19.71 19.25
N TYR A 21 9.04 20.24 18.71
CA TYR A 21 8.11 19.42 17.96
C TYR A 21 8.87 18.91 16.73
N ALA A 22 9.38 17.69 16.81
CA ALA A 22 9.71 16.93 15.61
C ALA A 22 8.41 16.76 14.84
N GLY A 23 8.18 17.61 13.84
CA GLY A 23 7.09 17.40 12.90
C GLY A 23 7.34 16.07 12.19
N GLU A 24 6.35 15.18 12.18
CA GLU A 24 6.47 13.93 11.43
C GLU A 24 6.78 14.25 9.96
N GLU A 25 7.81 13.59 9.42
CA GLU A 25 8.17 13.76 8.02
C GLU A 25 7.01 13.27 7.13
N PRO A 26 6.70 13.98 6.02
CA PRO A 26 5.61 13.56 5.16
C PRO A 26 5.85 12.17 4.58
N GLN A 27 4.89 11.28 4.64
CA GLN A 27 5.04 9.91 4.17
C GLN A 27 3.70 9.35 3.69
N VAL A 28 3.75 8.16 3.08
CA VAL A 28 2.55 7.36 2.87
C VAL A 28 2.23 6.66 4.19
N GLU A 29 1.14 7.06 4.83
CA GLU A 29 0.67 6.45 6.07
C GLU A 29 -0.02 5.10 5.84
N PHE A 30 -0.67 4.97 4.69
CA PHE A 30 -1.46 3.78 4.37
C PHE A 30 -1.37 3.48 2.89
N PHE A 31 -1.15 2.20 2.58
CA PHE A 31 -1.23 1.66 1.24
C PHE A 31 -1.92 0.30 1.30
N SER A 32 -2.96 0.11 0.49
CA SER A 32 -3.68 -1.15 0.38
C SER A 32 -4.10 -1.42 -1.06
N PRO A 33 -4.06 -2.68 -1.53
CA PRO A 33 -3.58 -3.88 -0.83
C PRO A 33 -2.03 -3.99 -0.79
N GLN A 34 -1.51 -4.86 0.08
CA GLN A 34 -0.09 -5.26 0.10
C GLN A 34 0.02 -6.79 0.25
N GLY A 35 1.10 -7.38 -0.27
CA GLY A 35 1.31 -8.82 -0.20
C GLY A 35 0.43 -9.59 -1.18
N THR A 36 -0.08 -10.77 -0.79
CA THR A 36 -0.91 -11.60 -1.68
C THR A 36 -2.40 -11.45 -1.35
N VAL A 37 -3.17 -10.85 -2.26
CA VAL A 37 -4.60 -10.52 -2.06
C VAL A 37 -5.39 -10.83 -3.33
N LYS A 38 -6.46 -11.60 -3.21
CA LYS A 38 -7.37 -11.96 -4.32
C LYS A 38 -8.42 -10.86 -4.56
N THR A 39 -8.96 -10.81 -5.77
CA THR A 39 -10.11 -9.96 -6.13
C THR A 39 -9.87 -8.48 -5.85
N VAL A 40 -8.80 -7.94 -6.42
CA VAL A 40 -8.43 -6.53 -6.25
C VAL A 40 -9.14 -5.69 -7.32
N ARG A 41 -9.92 -4.70 -6.88
CA ARG A 41 -10.59 -3.71 -7.75
C ARG A 41 -9.86 -2.37 -7.79
N GLN A 42 -9.25 -2.00 -6.67
CA GLN A 42 -8.63 -0.69 -6.47
C GLN A 42 -7.40 -0.78 -5.56
N VAL A 43 -6.51 0.19 -5.70
CA VAL A 43 -5.45 0.50 -4.73
C VAL A 43 -5.81 1.82 -4.06
N SER A 44 -5.66 1.88 -2.74
CA SER A 44 -5.95 3.07 -1.92
C SER A 44 -4.71 3.49 -1.14
N VAL A 45 -4.40 4.79 -1.22
CA VAL A 45 -3.22 5.39 -0.62
C VAL A 45 -3.64 6.59 0.21
N ARG A 46 -3.13 6.67 1.45
CA ARG A 46 -3.25 7.86 2.30
C ARG A 46 -1.89 8.44 2.61
N PHE A 47 -1.74 9.73 2.39
CA PHE A 47 -0.57 10.53 2.74
C PHE A 47 -0.77 11.23 4.10
N SER A 48 0.31 11.44 4.86
CA SER A 48 0.23 12.14 6.15
C SER A 48 -0.04 13.64 6.00
N GLU A 49 0.45 14.24 4.91
CA GLU A 49 0.25 15.64 4.59
C GLU A 49 -0.68 15.85 3.39
N GLN A 50 -1.17 17.09 3.26
CA GLN A 50 -1.93 17.53 2.10
C GLN A 50 -1.04 17.48 0.85
N MET A 51 -1.49 16.76 -0.17
CA MET A 51 -0.78 16.60 -1.44
C MET A 51 -1.37 17.48 -2.54
N VAL A 52 -2.69 17.63 -2.55
CA VAL A 52 -3.43 18.45 -3.52
C VAL A 52 -4.34 19.45 -2.81
N PRO A 53 -4.65 20.63 -3.37
CA PRO A 53 -5.61 21.57 -2.77
C PRO A 53 -7.00 20.94 -2.58
N PHE A 54 -7.79 21.49 -1.66
CA PHE A 54 -9.22 21.16 -1.55
C PHE A 54 -9.99 21.71 -2.76
N GLY A 55 -11.01 20.99 -3.22
CA GLY A 55 -11.82 21.36 -4.38
C GLY A 55 -11.98 20.20 -5.34
N ASP A 56 -11.94 20.47 -6.65
CA ASP A 56 -11.87 19.44 -7.68
C ASP A 56 -10.39 19.04 -7.90
N PRO A 57 -9.98 17.84 -7.46
CA PRO A 57 -8.60 17.43 -7.58
C PRO A 57 -8.33 16.66 -8.88
N SER A 58 -9.29 16.64 -9.81
CA SER A 58 -9.19 15.91 -11.09
C SER A 58 -8.06 16.48 -11.95
N GLY A 59 -7.14 15.61 -12.40
CA GLY A 59 -5.99 16.01 -13.23
C GLY A 59 -4.82 16.61 -12.47
N LEU A 60 -4.82 16.53 -11.14
CA LEU A 60 -3.67 16.92 -10.31
C LEU A 60 -2.61 15.81 -10.25
N ILE A 61 -1.52 16.09 -9.54
CA ILE A 61 -0.29 15.28 -9.49
C ILE A 61 -0.56 13.77 -9.48
N GLU A 62 0.20 13.02 -10.29
CA GLU A 62 0.20 11.56 -10.25
C GLU A 62 1.38 11.08 -9.41
N PRO A 63 1.18 10.60 -8.16
CA PRO A 63 2.25 10.42 -7.19
C PRO A 63 3.12 9.18 -7.45
N PHE A 64 2.65 8.22 -8.24
CA PHE A 64 3.33 6.94 -8.46
C PHE A 64 3.74 6.72 -9.92
N ASP A 65 4.88 6.06 -10.10
CA ASP A 65 5.18 5.25 -11.27
C ASP A 65 4.64 3.85 -11.02
N ILE A 66 3.80 3.36 -11.92
CA ILE A 66 3.05 2.11 -11.74
C ILE A 66 3.54 1.07 -12.75
N VAL A 67 4.00 -0.07 -12.23
CA VAL A 67 4.37 -1.24 -13.03
C VAL A 67 3.36 -2.34 -12.77
N CYS A 68 2.43 -2.53 -13.71
CA CYS A 68 1.34 -3.49 -13.61
C CYS A 68 0.91 -3.87 -15.04
N SER A 69 0.55 -5.14 -15.27
CA SER A 69 0.11 -5.60 -16.59
C SER A 69 -1.34 -5.17 -16.92
N GLU A 70 -2.14 -4.90 -15.89
CA GLU A 70 -3.54 -4.51 -16.01
C GLU A 70 -3.69 -2.99 -15.91
N LYS A 71 -4.67 -2.47 -16.65
CA LYS A 71 -4.92 -1.03 -16.80
C LYS A 71 -5.93 -0.51 -15.77
N GLY A 72 -5.89 0.80 -15.58
CA GLY A 72 -6.79 1.52 -14.70
C GLY A 72 -6.61 3.02 -14.80
N THR A 73 -7.38 3.72 -13.98
CA THR A 73 -7.39 5.18 -13.87
C THR A 73 -7.22 5.60 -12.41
N SER A 74 -6.45 6.66 -12.21
CA SER A 74 -6.22 7.27 -10.91
C SER A 74 -7.18 8.43 -10.65
N ARG A 75 -7.43 8.70 -9.37
CA ARG A 75 -8.10 9.90 -8.91
C ARG A 75 -7.72 10.23 -7.47
N TRP A 76 -7.74 11.50 -7.14
CA TRP A 76 -7.72 11.96 -5.76
C TRP A 76 -9.13 11.89 -5.19
N ALA A 77 -9.30 11.14 -4.10
CA ALA A 77 -10.55 11.10 -3.35
C ALA A 77 -10.71 12.35 -2.47
N ASP A 78 -9.60 12.87 -1.95
CA ASP A 78 -9.52 14.17 -1.28
C ASP A 78 -8.06 14.68 -1.30
N GLY A 79 -7.76 15.68 -0.48
CA GLY A 79 -6.44 16.29 -0.32
C GLY A 79 -5.27 15.37 0.03
N LYS A 80 -5.54 14.22 0.63
CA LYS A 80 -4.56 13.27 1.20
C LYS A 80 -4.77 11.84 0.74
N ASN A 81 -5.91 11.53 0.12
CA ASN A 81 -6.28 10.18 -0.29
C ASN A 81 -6.29 10.08 -1.81
N TRP A 82 -5.48 9.16 -2.35
CA TRP A 82 -5.39 8.85 -3.77
C TRP A 82 -5.82 7.41 -4.00
N VAL A 83 -6.52 7.17 -5.11
CA VAL A 83 -7.05 5.87 -5.48
C VAL A 83 -6.64 5.56 -6.91
N PHE A 84 -6.20 4.34 -7.16
CA PHE A 84 -6.07 3.76 -8.50
C PHE A 84 -7.16 2.71 -8.68
N ASP A 85 -8.12 3.01 -9.55
CA ASP A 85 -9.23 2.12 -9.89
C ASP A 85 -8.84 1.35 -11.15
N PHE A 86 -8.74 0.02 -11.09
CA PHE A 86 -8.48 -0.79 -12.27
C PHE A 86 -9.67 -0.70 -13.26
N ASP A 87 -9.54 -1.21 -14.48
CA ASP A 87 -10.69 -1.24 -15.41
C ASP A 87 -11.68 -2.37 -15.07
N LYS A 88 -11.18 -3.43 -14.44
CA LYS A 88 -11.93 -4.63 -14.02
C LYS A 88 -11.32 -5.20 -12.72
N ASP A 89 -11.99 -6.18 -12.12
CA ASP A 89 -11.37 -6.97 -11.05
C ASP A 89 -10.15 -7.71 -11.60
N LEU A 90 -9.05 -7.66 -10.85
CA LEU A 90 -7.82 -8.31 -11.26
C LEU A 90 -7.96 -9.85 -11.20
N PRO A 91 -7.58 -10.56 -12.28
CA PRO A 91 -7.52 -12.03 -12.25
C PRO A 91 -6.38 -12.50 -11.34
N ALA A 92 -6.29 -13.81 -11.09
CA ALA A 92 -5.09 -14.38 -10.49
C ALA A 92 -3.88 -14.25 -11.45
N GLY A 93 -2.67 -14.33 -10.89
CA GLY A 93 -1.41 -14.29 -11.63
C GLY A 93 -0.85 -12.88 -11.86
N ILE A 94 -1.44 -11.85 -11.24
CA ILE A 94 -1.04 -10.45 -11.43
C ILE A 94 -0.10 -10.03 -10.31
N ARG A 95 0.94 -9.26 -10.63
CA ARG A 95 1.81 -8.56 -9.68
C ARG A 95 1.91 -7.10 -10.10
N CYS A 96 1.68 -6.20 -9.17
CA CYS A 96 1.74 -4.76 -9.43
C CYS A 96 2.61 -4.06 -8.38
N GLU A 97 3.44 -3.15 -8.85
CA GLU A 97 4.34 -2.31 -8.05
C GLU A 97 3.99 -0.84 -8.27
N PHE A 98 3.97 -0.09 -7.16
CA PHE A 98 3.70 1.34 -7.10
C PHE A 98 4.89 2.00 -6.43
N LYS A 99 5.65 2.78 -7.20
CA LYS A 99 6.82 3.51 -6.72
C LYS A 99 6.53 5.00 -6.68
N LEU A 100 6.71 5.64 -5.52
CA LEU A 100 6.61 7.10 -5.43
C LEU A 100 7.61 7.76 -6.36
N LYS A 101 7.15 8.76 -7.12
CA LYS A 101 8.02 9.58 -7.97
C LYS A 101 9.05 10.31 -7.12
N SER A 102 10.29 10.38 -7.59
CA SER A 102 11.41 11.00 -6.86
C SER A 102 11.18 12.49 -6.59
N GLU A 103 10.56 13.19 -7.53
CA GLU A 103 10.29 14.63 -7.46
C GLU A 103 8.99 14.97 -6.70
N LEU A 104 8.31 13.98 -6.12
CA LEU A 104 7.04 14.18 -5.44
C LEU A 104 7.22 14.98 -4.15
N LYS A 105 6.49 16.10 -4.05
CA LYS A 105 6.45 16.96 -2.88
C LYS A 105 5.02 17.12 -2.39
N THR A 106 4.86 17.38 -1.10
CA THR A 106 3.57 17.77 -0.52
C THR A 106 3.14 19.14 -1.05
N LEU A 107 1.89 19.51 -0.82
CA LEU A 107 1.39 20.85 -1.15
C LEU A 107 2.18 21.97 -0.45
N SER A 108 2.77 21.68 0.72
CA SER A 108 3.64 22.60 1.47
C SER A 108 5.08 22.64 0.95
N GLY A 109 5.41 21.86 -0.09
CA GLY A 109 6.72 21.81 -0.73
C GLY A 109 7.73 20.89 -0.03
N LYS A 110 7.29 20.11 0.97
CA LYS A 110 8.16 19.16 1.67
C LYS A 110 8.35 17.89 0.83
N GLU A 111 9.54 17.31 0.93
CA GLU A 111 9.84 16.03 0.31
C GLU A 111 9.18 14.90 1.09
N MET A 112 8.74 13.88 0.35
CA MET A 112 8.24 12.67 0.97
C MET A 112 9.42 11.90 1.60
N ALA A 113 9.24 11.34 2.79
CA ALA A 113 10.12 10.40 3.48
C ALA A 113 9.50 8.98 3.55
N GLY A 114 10.13 8.07 4.31
CA GLY A 114 9.63 6.72 4.57
C GLY A 114 9.65 5.77 3.37
N GLN A 115 8.80 4.73 3.41
CA GLN A 115 8.68 3.72 2.37
C GLN A 115 8.22 4.33 1.03
N LYS A 116 8.91 3.97 -0.06
CA LYS A 116 8.67 4.51 -1.41
C LYS A 116 8.07 3.53 -2.40
N VAL A 117 8.23 2.24 -2.14
CA VAL A 117 7.81 1.17 -3.05
C VAL A 117 6.81 0.30 -2.33
N PHE A 118 5.68 0.06 -2.98
CA PHE A 118 4.59 -0.73 -2.48
C PHE A 118 4.19 -1.75 -3.54
N SER A 119 3.82 -2.95 -3.12
CA SER A 119 3.50 -4.01 -4.07
C SER A 119 2.48 -4.98 -3.52
N PHE A 120 1.71 -5.56 -4.43
CA PHE A 120 0.86 -6.70 -4.14
C PHE A 120 0.88 -7.69 -5.32
N SER A 121 0.37 -8.89 -5.07
CA SER A 121 0.04 -9.85 -6.12
C SER A 121 -1.32 -10.49 -5.86
N THR A 122 -1.98 -10.97 -6.91
CA THR A 122 -3.21 -11.76 -6.79
C THR A 122 -2.96 -13.25 -6.57
N GLY A 123 -1.70 -13.65 -6.37
CA GLY A 123 -1.29 -15.04 -6.22
C GLY A 123 -1.49 -15.85 -7.50
N GLY A 124 -1.06 -17.12 -7.52
CA GLY A 124 -1.31 -18.00 -8.67
C GLY A 124 -2.80 -18.39 -8.81
N PRO A 125 -3.19 -19.00 -9.93
CA PRO A 125 -4.51 -19.59 -10.08
C PRO A 125 -4.81 -20.58 -8.96
N SER A 126 -6.06 -20.63 -8.53
CA SER A 126 -6.53 -21.46 -7.43
C SER A 126 -7.70 -22.32 -7.89
N ILE A 127 -7.79 -23.54 -7.34
CA ILE A 127 -8.86 -24.48 -7.67
C ILE A 127 -10.18 -23.96 -7.11
N ARG A 128 -11.16 -23.76 -7.99
CA ARG A 128 -12.54 -23.40 -7.66
C ARG A 128 -13.42 -24.62 -7.46
N ALA A 129 -13.20 -25.63 -8.30
CA ALA A 129 -13.93 -26.88 -8.27
C ALA A 129 -13.05 -28.01 -8.82
N SER A 130 -13.30 -29.22 -8.35
CA SER A 130 -12.74 -30.44 -8.91
C SER A 130 -13.86 -31.40 -9.27
N THR A 131 -13.65 -32.18 -10.32
CA THR A 131 -14.50 -33.31 -10.70
C THR A 131 -13.60 -34.51 -10.98
N PRO A 132 -13.70 -35.60 -10.22
CA PRO A 132 -14.56 -35.77 -9.04
C PRO A 132 -14.20 -34.80 -7.90
N TYR A 133 -15.20 -34.48 -7.06
CA TYR A 133 -15.01 -33.55 -5.95
C TYR A 133 -14.47 -34.28 -4.71
N GLU A 134 -13.89 -33.54 -3.77
CA GLU A 134 -13.39 -34.08 -2.49
C GLU A 134 -14.48 -34.86 -1.75
N GLY A 135 -14.20 -36.11 -1.38
CA GLY A 135 -15.17 -37.00 -0.73
C GLY A 135 -16.04 -37.84 -1.68
N SER A 136 -15.78 -37.82 -2.99
CA SER A 136 -16.37 -38.77 -3.94
C SER A 136 -16.02 -40.21 -3.55
N ARG A 137 -17.02 -41.09 -3.42
CA ARG A 137 -16.85 -42.47 -2.89
C ARG A 137 -16.81 -43.55 -3.96
N TRP A 138 -17.23 -43.24 -5.18
CA TRP A 138 -17.32 -44.17 -6.29
C TRP A 138 -16.55 -43.58 -7.45
N LEU A 139 -15.32 -44.04 -7.62
CA LEU A 139 -14.40 -43.60 -8.66
C LEU A 139 -14.15 -44.79 -9.59
N ASP A 140 -14.18 -44.52 -10.88
CA ASP A 140 -13.69 -45.48 -11.87
C ASP A 140 -12.16 -45.62 -11.77
N GLU A 141 -11.61 -46.77 -12.16
CA GLU A 141 -10.16 -46.99 -12.14
C GLU A 141 -9.44 -46.08 -13.16
N GLU A 142 -10.09 -45.72 -14.27
CA GLU A 142 -9.55 -44.84 -15.31
C GLU A 142 -10.04 -43.38 -15.18
N GLN A 143 -10.42 -42.97 -13.97
CA GLN A 143 -11.00 -41.65 -13.71
C GLN A 143 -10.05 -40.49 -14.07
N ILE A 144 -10.57 -39.55 -14.87
CA ILE A 144 -9.91 -38.27 -15.16
C ILE A 144 -10.34 -37.22 -14.12
N PHE A 145 -9.36 -36.52 -13.53
CA PHE A 145 -9.62 -35.38 -12.65
C PHE A 145 -9.59 -34.08 -13.44
N ILE A 146 -10.71 -33.37 -13.43
CA ILE A 146 -10.88 -32.08 -14.08
C ILE A 146 -10.88 -31.01 -12.98
N LEU A 147 -9.97 -30.03 -13.11
CA LEU A 147 -9.87 -28.90 -12.19
C LEU A 147 -10.34 -27.63 -12.89
N THR A 148 -11.30 -26.95 -12.28
CA THR A 148 -11.73 -25.61 -12.69
C THR A 148 -10.95 -24.59 -11.86
N LEU A 149 -10.22 -23.69 -12.52
CA LEU A 149 -9.39 -22.67 -11.88
C LEU A 149 -10.00 -21.28 -11.96
N ASP A 150 -9.58 -20.38 -11.07
CA ASP A 150 -10.01 -18.97 -11.05
C ASP A 150 -9.28 -18.06 -12.04
N ALA A 151 -8.26 -18.56 -12.72
CA ALA A 151 -7.56 -17.94 -13.84
C ALA A 151 -6.85 -19.01 -14.69
N GLU A 152 -6.37 -18.61 -15.86
CA GLU A 152 -5.61 -19.49 -16.74
C GLU A 152 -4.25 -19.86 -16.10
N PRO A 153 -3.92 -21.16 -15.99
CA PRO A 153 -2.64 -21.59 -15.46
C PRO A 153 -1.55 -21.55 -16.51
N ILE A 154 -0.31 -21.34 -16.05
CA ILE A 154 0.88 -21.63 -16.85
C ILE A 154 1.04 -23.15 -16.89
N ILE A 155 0.76 -23.76 -18.04
CA ILE A 155 0.69 -25.22 -18.19
C ILE A 155 2.01 -25.90 -17.82
N GLU A 156 3.14 -25.29 -18.16
CA GLU A 156 4.47 -25.82 -17.81
C GLU A 156 4.66 -25.91 -16.30
N SER A 157 4.18 -24.91 -15.56
CA SER A 157 4.22 -24.90 -14.09
C SER A 157 3.33 -26.00 -13.52
N VAL A 158 2.14 -26.23 -14.09
CA VAL A 158 1.24 -27.31 -13.67
C VAL A 158 1.91 -28.67 -13.85
N ILE A 159 2.44 -28.95 -15.04
CA ILE A 159 3.09 -30.24 -15.35
C ILE A 159 4.29 -30.50 -14.42
N GLN A 160 5.05 -29.47 -14.08
CA GLN A 160 6.21 -29.60 -13.17
C GLN A 160 5.85 -29.86 -11.71
N ASN A 161 4.64 -29.50 -11.28
CA ASN A 161 4.25 -29.53 -9.87
C ASN A 161 3.07 -30.47 -9.55
N VAL A 162 2.45 -31.09 -10.56
CA VAL A 162 1.42 -32.10 -10.37
C VAL A 162 2.08 -33.47 -10.19
N PHE A 163 1.74 -34.18 -9.13
CA PHE A 163 2.27 -35.49 -8.76
C PHE A 163 1.15 -36.46 -8.39
#